data_AF-A0A0U1HQG7-F1
#
_entry.id   AF-A0A0U1HQG7-F1
#
_cell.length_a   1.000
_cell.length_b   1.000
_cell.length_c   1.000
_cell.angle_alpha   90.00
_cell.angle_beta   90.00
_cell.angle_gamma   90.00
#
_symmetry.space_group_name_H-M   'P 1'
#
loop_
_entity.id
_entity.type
_entity.pdbx_description
1 polymer ?
#
loop_
_entity_poly.entity_id
_entity_poly.type
_entity_poly.pdbx_seq_one_letter_code
_entity_poly.pdbx_strand_id
1 'polypeptide(L)'
;MKAIILMFIFMLSGCLGDRIPWDIAEVKQSNGAVCIYSSEIGENFVFERLKIQKTGESKEFIANFTDKIYAKNRCLPMMDYQFVTNGEYNISFSVIDTYSGKRKVYAARFLDK
;
A
#
# COMPACT_ATOMS: atom_id res chain seq x y z
N MET A 1 -12.93 51.76 6.45
CA MET A 1 -11.78 50.87 6.21
C MET A 1 -11.63 49.85 7.34
N LYS A 2 -12.46 48.81 7.43
CA LYS A 2 -12.32 47.71 8.43
C LYS A 2 -12.83 46.34 7.94
N ALA A 3 -13.13 46.17 6.66
CA ALA A 3 -13.83 44.97 6.15
C ALA A 3 -12.95 44.02 5.31
N ILE A 4 -11.66 44.32 5.11
CA ILE A 4 -10.82 43.59 4.14
C ILE A 4 -10.03 42.43 4.78
N ILE A 5 -9.91 42.37 6.11
CA ILE A 5 -9.03 41.41 6.79
C ILE A 5 -9.65 40.00 6.90
N LEU A 6 -10.97 39.84 6.79
CA LEU A 6 -11.60 38.51 6.96
C LEU A 6 -11.51 37.57 5.75
N MET A 7 -11.15 38.07 4.55
CA MET A 7 -11.17 37.26 3.33
C MET A 7 -9.91 36.38 3.16
N PHE A 8 -8.82 36.68 3.87
CA PHE A 8 -7.57 35.91 3.77
C PHE A 8 -7.53 34.62 4.59
N ILE A 9 -8.46 34.41 5.52
CA ILE A 9 -8.47 33.22 6.40
C ILE A 9 -9.06 31.99 5.67
N PHE A 10 -9.88 32.19 4.63
CA PHE A 10 -10.46 31.07 3.86
C PHE A 10 -9.52 30.45 2.82
N MET A 11 -8.36 31.06 2.54
CA MET A 11 -7.36 30.48 1.63
C MET A 11 -6.27 29.65 2.34
N LEU A 12 -6.34 29.53 3.67
CA LEU A 12 -5.41 28.75 4.50
C LEU A 12 -5.93 27.37 4.91
N SER A 13 -7.11 26.94 4.43
CA SER A 13 -7.45 25.51 4.46
C SER A 13 -6.64 24.82 3.36
N GLY A 14 -5.33 24.72 3.61
CA GLY A 14 -4.37 24.02 2.79
C GLY A 14 -4.92 22.67 2.38
N CYS A 15 -4.60 22.32 1.14
CA CYS A 15 -4.77 21.00 0.57
C CYS A 15 -4.40 19.96 1.64
N LEU A 16 -5.41 19.36 2.28
CA LEU A 16 -5.26 18.16 3.08
C LEU A 16 -4.75 17.14 2.08
N GLY A 17 -3.41 17.04 1.97
CA GLY A 17 -2.75 16.28 0.92
C GLY A 17 -3.43 14.92 0.84
N ASP A 18 -4.03 14.65 -0.32
CA ASP A 18 -4.83 13.46 -0.62
C ASP A 18 -4.04 12.23 -0.15
N ARG A 19 -4.28 11.81 1.08
CA ARG A 19 -3.79 10.54 1.58
C ARG A 19 -4.67 9.53 0.88
N ILE A 20 -4.10 8.88 -0.13
CA ILE A 20 -4.75 7.73 -0.77
C ILE A 20 -5.15 6.80 0.38
N PRO A 21 -6.45 6.59 0.64
CA PRO A 21 -6.87 5.75 1.74
C PRO A 21 -6.34 4.35 1.47
N TRP A 22 -5.53 3.85 2.41
CA TRP A 22 -5.01 2.49 2.36
C TRP A 22 -5.80 1.63 3.34
N ASP A 23 -6.21 0.46 2.85
CA ASP A 23 -6.80 -0.58 3.67
C ASP A 23 -5.69 -1.38 4.38
N ILE A 24 -5.98 -1.95 5.54
CA ILE A 24 -5.01 -2.78 6.26
C ILE A 24 -4.95 -4.16 5.59
N ALA A 25 -3.76 -4.57 5.14
CA ALA A 25 -3.54 -5.90 4.61
C ALA A 25 -3.48 -6.95 5.73
N GLU A 26 -3.92 -8.18 5.43
CA GLU A 26 -3.77 -9.30 6.35
C GLU A 26 -2.37 -9.89 6.24
N VAL A 27 -1.72 -10.14 7.38
CA VAL A 27 -0.40 -10.79 7.44
C VAL A 27 -0.54 -12.12 8.15
N LYS A 28 -0.13 -13.21 7.50
CA LYS A 28 -0.05 -14.55 8.11
C LYS A 28 1.40 -15.01 8.08
N GLN A 29 1.89 -15.45 9.23
CA GLN A 29 3.23 -16.00 9.40
C GLN A 29 3.12 -17.45 9.85
N SER A 30 3.79 -18.36 9.17
CA SER A 30 3.86 -19.76 9.56
C SER A 30 5.18 -20.37 9.08
N ASN A 31 5.90 -21.04 9.98
CA ASN A 31 7.14 -21.76 9.67
C ASN A 31 8.20 -20.91 8.95
N GLY A 32 8.37 -19.64 9.33
CA GLY A 32 9.33 -18.72 8.71
C GLY A 32 8.89 -18.15 7.35
N ALA A 33 7.73 -18.57 6.82
CA ALA A 33 7.13 -17.98 5.64
C ALA A 33 6.12 -16.90 6.05
N VAL A 34 6.16 -15.76 5.36
CA VAL A 34 5.27 -14.62 5.57
C VAL A 34 4.44 -14.43 4.31
N CYS A 35 3.13 -14.38 4.48
CA CYS A 35 2.21 -14.05 3.41
C CYS A 35 1.35 -12.86 3.76
N ILE A 36 1.25 -11.95 2.80
CA ILE A 36 0.47 -10.71 2.89
C ILE A 36 -0.69 -10.83 1.90
N TYR A 37 -1.89 -10.50 2.33
CA TYR A 37 -3.11 -10.65 1.55
C TYR A 37 -3.90 -9.33 1.52
N SER A 38 -4.60 -9.07 0.42
CA SER A 38 -5.67 -8.07 0.40
C SER A 38 -6.83 -8.54 1.27
N SER A 39 -7.26 -7.71 2.22
CA SER A 39 -8.50 -7.91 2.97
C SER A 39 -9.71 -7.50 2.12
N GLU A 40 -10.78 -8.29 2.19
CA GLU A 40 -12.11 -7.94 1.65
C GLU A 40 -12.12 -7.42 0.18
N ILE A 41 -11.64 -8.25 -0.76
CA ILE A 41 -11.66 -7.95 -2.20
C ILE A 41 -12.53 -8.91 -3.01
N GLY A 42 -13.04 -8.39 -4.13
CA GLY A 42 -13.72 -9.19 -5.15
C GLY A 42 -12.75 -10.08 -5.93
N GLU A 43 -13.30 -11.01 -6.72
CA GLU A 43 -12.50 -12.03 -7.42
C GLU A 43 -11.68 -11.45 -8.58
N ASN A 44 -12.10 -10.30 -9.09
CA ASN A 44 -11.57 -9.71 -10.32
C ASN A 44 -10.40 -8.75 -10.08
N PHE A 45 -9.93 -8.64 -8.84
CA PHE A 45 -8.81 -7.79 -8.49
C PHE A 45 -7.50 -8.50 -8.80
N VAL A 46 -6.62 -7.83 -9.53
CA VAL A 46 -5.25 -8.27 -9.79
C VAL A 46 -4.25 -7.34 -9.12
N PHE A 47 -3.10 -7.87 -8.70
CA PHE A 47 -1.99 -7.05 -8.23
C PHE A 47 -1.48 -6.16 -9.36
N GLU A 48 -1.15 -4.91 -9.03
CA GLU A 48 -0.70 -3.91 -10.00
C GLU A 48 0.67 -3.36 -9.63
N ARG A 49 0.86 -2.97 -8.36
CA ARG A 49 2.13 -2.42 -7.88
C ARG A 49 2.42 -2.86 -6.46
N LEU A 50 3.70 -3.08 -6.16
CA LEU A 50 4.25 -3.36 -4.85
C LEU A 50 5.30 -2.31 -4.51
N LYS A 51 5.31 -1.89 -3.24
CA LYS A 51 6.36 -1.09 -2.63
C LYS A 51 6.76 -1.70 -1.29
N ILE A 52 8.06 -1.79 -1.05
CA ILE A 52 8.62 -2.26 0.21
C ILE A 52 9.66 -1.24 0.67
N GLN A 53 9.55 -0.81 1.92
CA GLN A 53 10.48 0.10 2.55
C GLN A 53 10.88 -0.45 3.91
N LYS A 54 12.18 -0.61 4.15
CA LYS A 54 12.69 -0.92 5.48
C LYS A 54 12.66 0.33 6.36
N THR A 55 12.17 0.19 7.59
CA THR A 55 12.08 1.30 8.55
C THR A 55 13.47 1.90 8.79
N GLY A 56 13.56 3.22 8.70
CA GLY A 56 14.81 3.98 8.82
C GLY A 56 15.59 4.16 7.51
N GLU A 57 15.19 3.51 6.42
CA GLU A 57 15.80 3.70 5.11
C GLU A 57 14.94 4.62 4.22
N SER A 58 15.59 5.46 3.42
CA SER A 58 14.91 6.34 2.46
C SER A 58 14.61 5.65 1.12
N LYS A 59 15.26 4.52 0.84
CA LYS A 59 15.13 3.81 -0.41
C LYS A 59 13.93 2.87 -0.36
N GLU A 60 13.02 3.03 -1.31
CA GLU A 60 11.92 2.10 -1.56
C GLU A 60 12.33 1.08 -2.63
N PHE A 61 12.03 -0.20 -2.39
CA PHE A 61 11.90 -1.18 -3.45
C PHE A 61 10.51 -1.03 -4.09
N ILE A 62 10.45 -0.98 -5.41
CA ILE A 62 9.21 -0.81 -6.15
C ILE A 62 9.18 -1.81 -7.29
N ALA A 63 8.10 -2.58 -7.38
CA ALA A 63 7.85 -3.50 -8.47
C ALA A 63 6.44 -3.27 -9.05
N ASN A 64 6.32 -3.37 -10.37
CA ASN A 64 5.03 -3.38 -11.06
C ASN A 64 4.77 -4.79 -11.57
N PHE A 65 3.55 -5.28 -11.42
CA PHE A 65 3.14 -6.57 -11.94
C PHE A 65 2.73 -6.41 -13.40
N THR A 66 3.45 -7.08 -14.31
CA THR A 66 3.13 -7.08 -15.75
C THR A 66 2.07 -8.12 -16.08
N ASP A 67 2.07 -9.24 -15.36
CA ASP A 67 1.13 -10.33 -15.55
C ASP A 67 -0.11 -10.16 -14.66
N LYS A 68 -1.24 -10.70 -15.13
CA LYS A 68 -2.49 -10.71 -14.36
C LYS A 68 -2.41 -11.73 -13.23
N ILE A 69 -2.00 -11.28 -12.05
CA ILE A 69 -1.97 -12.09 -10.84
C ILE A 69 -3.15 -11.71 -9.95
N TYR A 70 -4.17 -12.58 -9.90
CA TYR A 70 -5.36 -12.37 -9.08
C TYR A 70 -5.04 -12.34 -7.59
N ALA A 71 -5.58 -11.35 -6.88
CA ALA A 71 -5.23 -11.05 -5.49
C ALA A 71 -6.09 -11.77 -4.45
N LYS A 72 -7.34 -12.15 -4.80
CA LYS A 72 -8.26 -12.77 -3.82
C LYS A 72 -7.68 -14.08 -3.29
N ASN A 73 -7.54 -14.16 -1.96
CA ASN A 73 -7.00 -15.32 -1.25
C ASN A 73 -5.60 -15.76 -1.72
N ARG A 74 -4.84 -14.89 -2.38
CA ARG A 74 -3.45 -15.16 -2.78
C ARG A 74 -2.47 -14.34 -1.97
N CYS A 75 -1.36 -14.99 -1.66
CA CYS A 75 -0.19 -14.36 -1.09
C CYS A 75 0.40 -13.36 -2.10
N LEU A 76 0.71 -12.16 -1.63
CA LEU A 76 1.39 -11.11 -2.40
C LEU A 76 2.76 -11.63 -2.90
N PRO A 77 3.00 -11.63 -4.22
CA PRO A 77 4.31 -12.04 -4.73
C PRO A 77 5.35 -10.96 -4.42
N MET A 78 6.47 -11.34 -3.80
CA MET A 78 7.50 -10.40 -3.32
C MET A 78 8.47 -9.91 -4.39
N MET A 79 8.32 -10.37 -5.64
CA MET A 79 9.11 -9.91 -6.80
C MET A 79 10.63 -9.94 -6.54
N ASP A 80 11.10 -11.09 -6.02
CA ASP A 80 12.51 -11.34 -5.66
C ASP A 80 13.08 -10.45 -4.55
N TYR A 81 12.25 -9.68 -3.83
CA TYR A 81 12.69 -8.95 -2.66
C TYR A 81 13.08 -9.92 -1.54
N GLN A 82 14.30 -9.76 -1.01
CA GLN A 82 14.82 -10.55 0.09
C GLN A 82 14.78 -9.74 1.38
N PHE A 83 14.02 -10.22 2.36
CA PHE A 83 14.02 -9.63 3.69
C PHE A 83 15.32 -9.98 4.42
N VAL A 84 15.87 -8.98 5.11
CA VAL A 84 16.97 -9.13 6.05
C VAL A 84 16.40 -9.37 7.44
N THR A 85 16.94 -10.36 8.12
CA THR A 85 16.61 -10.72 9.52
C THR A 85 16.70 -9.53 10.46
N ASN A 86 15.82 -9.47 11.45
CA ASN A 86 15.67 -8.35 12.39
C ASN A 86 15.32 -7.02 11.72
N GLY A 87 14.76 -7.08 10.51
CA GLY A 87 14.30 -5.91 9.77
C GLY A 87 12.83 -5.63 10.03
N GLU A 88 12.50 -4.35 10.10
CA GLU A 88 11.12 -3.89 10.11
C GLU A 88 10.80 -3.25 8.75
N TYR A 89 9.67 -3.62 8.15
CA TYR A 89 9.31 -3.25 6.80
C TYR A 89 7.88 -2.70 6.75
N ASN A 90 7.72 -1.61 5.99
CA ASN A 90 6.44 -1.09 5.54
C ASN A 90 6.22 -1.58 4.11
N ILE A 91 5.16 -2.36 3.92
CA ILE A 91 4.81 -2.96 2.64
C ILE A 91 3.49 -2.32 2.21
N SER A 92 3.45 -1.77 1.01
CA SER A 92 2.21 -1.29 0.41
C SER A 92 2.06 -1.83 -1.00
N PHE A 93 0.84 -2.12 -1.41
CA PHE A 93 0.58 -2.65 -2.74
C PHE A 93 -0.79 -2.21 -3.22
N SER A 94 -0.93 -2.05 -4.54
CA SER A 94 -2.20 -1.76 -5.18
C SER A 94 -2.75 -2.98 -5.89
N VAL A 95 -4.07 -3.08 -5.87
CA VAL A 95 -4.84 -4.01 -6.70
C VAL A 95 -5.81 -3.21 -7.55
N ILE A 96 -6.08 -3.72 -8.75
CA ILE A 96 -7.02 -3.11 -9.70
C ILE A 96 -8.07 -4.13 -10.11
N ASP A 97 -9.34 -3.73 -10.06
CA ASP A 97 -10.46 -4.51 -10.58
C ASP A 97 -10.41 -4.51 -12.11
N THR A 98 -10.35 -5.69 -12.73
CA THR A 98 -10.18 -5.80 -14.19
C THR A 98 -11.40 -5.40 -15.00
N TYR A 99 -12.58 -5.25 -14.38
CA TYR A 99 -13.82 -4.84 -15.06
C TYR A 99 -14.08 -3.35 -14.91
N SER A 100 -13.98 -2.83 -13.68
CA SER A 100 -14.31 -1.44 -13.36
C SER A 100 -13.10 -0.49 -13.41
N GLY A 101 -11.87 -1.02 -13.40
CA GLY A 101 -10.65 -0.23 -13.26
C GLY A 101 -10.48 0.37 -11.86
N LYS A 102 -11.34 0.02 -10.89
CA LYS A 102 -11.25 0.52 -9.52
C LYS A 102 -9.97 0.03 -8.87
N ARG A 103 -9.15 0.98 -8.41
CA ARG A 103 -7.92 0.70 -7.65
C ARG A 103 -8.20 0.71 -6.15
N LYS A 104 -7.61 -0.23 -5.43
CA LYS A 104 -7.48 -0.21 -3.98
C LYS A 104 -6.02 -0.30 -3.59
N VAL A 105 -5.64 0.32 -2.48
CA VAL A 105 -4.28 0.27 -1.94
C VAL A 105 -4.33 -0.36 -0.57
N TYR A 106 -3.40 -1.26 -0.31
CA TYR A 106 -3.28 -1.98 0.94
C TYR A 106 -1.91 -1.71 1.55
N ALA A 107 -1.84 -1.70 2.88
CA ALA A 107 -0.59 -1.55 3.62
C ALA A 107 -0.49 -2.56 4.77
N ALA A 108 0.70 -3.07 5.00
CA ALA A 108 1.06 -3.89 6.14
C ALA A 108 2.41 -3.47 6.71
N ARG A 109 2.56 -3.66 8.02
CA ARG A 109 3.85 -3.62 8.70
C ARG A 109 4.29 -5.05 8.98
N PHE A 110 5.51 -5.37 8.62
CA PHE A 110 6.10 -6.68 8.79
C PHE A 110 7.40 -6.57 9.60
N LEU A 111 7.56 -7.43 10.59
CA LEU A 111 8.79 -7.59 11.34
C LEU A 111 9.34 -8.99 11.05
N ASP A 112 10.53 -9.03 10.44
CA ASP A 112 11.27 -10.27 10.22
C ASP A 112 12.08 -10.60 11.48
N LYS A 113 11.80 -11.75 12.09
CA LYS A 113 12.37 -12.17 13.38
C LYS A 113 13.43 -13.24 13.18
#